data_AF-A0AAU2ZRL4-F1
#
_entry.id   AF-A0AAU2ZRL4-F1
#
_cell.length_a   1.000
_cell.length_b   1.000
_cell.length_c   1.000
_cell.angle_alpha   90.00
_cell.angle_beta   90.00
_cell.angle_gamma   90.00
#
_symmetry.space_group_name_H-M   'P 1'
#
loop_
_entity.id
_entity.type
_entity.pdbx_description
1 polymer ?
#
loop_
_entity_poly.entity_id
_entity_poly.type
_entity_poly.pdbx_seq_one_letter_code
_entity_poly.pdbx_strand_id
1 'polypeptide(L)'
;MSGAEQRIADACAAVIAAAIEDVVADCPDATPAMQAAAIVRGLRAEGWHLAASPVCALVSASQDPEHTRNHTTAPTPALRSA
;
A
#
# COMPACT_ATOMS: atom_id res chain seq x y z
N MET A 1 18.08 2.86 3.20
CA MET A 1 17.15 2.08 4.05
C MET A 1 17.59 2.22 5.49
N SER A 2 16.69 2.64 6.37
CA SER A 2 16.92 2.67 7.81
C SER A 2 16.84 1.25 8.40
N GLY A 3 17.38 1.06 9.61
CA GLY A 3 17.29 -0.23 10.30
C GLY A 3 15.87 -0.67 10.65
N ALA A 4 14.89 0.24 10.69
CA ALA A 4 13.48 -0.10 10.86
C ALA A 4 12.88 -0.63 9.55
N GLU A 5 13.17 0.02 8.43
CA GLU A 5 12.73 -0.41 7.09
C GLU A 5 13.29 -1.79 6.74
N GLN A 6 14.56 -2.05 7.07
CA GLN A 6 15.18 -3.37 6.86
C GLN A 6 14.42 -4.47 7.62
N ARG A 7 14.11 -4.25 8.91
CA ARG A 7 13.38 -5.26 9.71
C ARG A 7 11.98 -5.55 9.18
N ILE A 8 11.30 -4.54 8.63
CA ILE A 8 9.99 -4.73 7.98
C ILE A 8 10.15 -5.55 6.70
N ALA A 9 11.15 -5.21 5.87
CA ALA A 9 11.44 -5.96 4.65
C ALA A 9 11.78 -7.43 4.95
N ASP A 10 12.60 -7.68 5.97
CA ASP A 10 12.98 -9.03 6.40
C ASP A 10 11.76 -9.82 6.91
N ALA A 11 10.88 -9.18 7.68
CA ALA A 11 9.64 -9.80 8.14
C ALA A 11 8.71 -10.17 6.97
N CYS A 12 8.55 -9.28 5.99
CA CYS A 12 7.78 -9.57 4.78
C CYS A 12 8.40 -10.73 3.98
N ALA A 13 9.73 -10.74 3.84
CA ALA A 13 10.44 -11.81 3.13
C ALA A 13 10.25 -13.18 3.82
N ALA A 14 10.29 -13.21 5.15
CA ALA A 14 10.07 -14.43 5.92
C ALA A 14 8.65 -15.01 5.71
N VAL A 15 7.62 -14.15 5.69
CA VAL A 15 6.25 -14.60 5.42
C VAL A 15 6.10 -15.16 4.01
N ILE A 16 6.68 -14.49 3.01
CA ILE A 16 6.63 -14.96 1.62
C ILE A 16 7.38 -16.29 1.46
N ALA A 17 8.55 -16.44 2.10
CA ALA A 17 9.32 -17.67 2.08
C ALA A 17 8.52 -18.84 2.69
N ALA A 18 7.92 -18.64 3.86
CA ALA A 18 7.07 -19.65 4.49
C ALA A 18 5.89 -20.07 3.58
N ALA A 19 5.20 -19.11 2.97
CA ALA A 19 4.10 -19.42 2.07
C ALA A 19 4.55 -20.18 0.80
N ILE A 20 5.76 -19.91 0.30
CA ILE A 20 6.35 -20.68 -0.81
C ILE A 20 6.63 -22.12 -0.37
N GLU A 21 7.27 -22.31 0.79
CA GLU A 21 7.59 -23.63 1.33
C GLU A 21 6.34 -24.48 1.52
N ASP A 22 5.28 -23.91 2.11
CA ASP A 22 4.01 -24.58 2.32
C ASP A 22 3.37 -25.04 0.99
N VAL A 23 3.28 -24.14 0.01
CA VAL A 23 2.65 -24.46 -1.28
C VAL A 23 3.46 -25.47 -2.09
N VAL A 24 4.79 -25.38 -2.07
CA VAL A 24 5.67 -26.36 -2.74
C VAL A 24 5.54 -27.74 -2.07
N ALA A 25 5.40 -27.79 -0.75
CA ALA A 25 5.17 -29.03 -0.03
C ALA A 25 3.80 -29.66 -0.36
N ASP A 26 2.75 -28.85 -0.48
CA ASP A 26 1.39 -29.30 -0.78
C ASP A 26 1.20 -29.72 -2.25
N CYS A 27 1.86 -29.05 -3.20
CA CYS A 27 1.74 -29.31 -4.63
C CYS A 27 3.09 -29.24 -5.36
N PRO A 28 3.98 -30.23 -5.16
CA PRO A 28 5.34 -30.20 -5.71
C PRO A 28 5.38 -30.28 -7.24
N ASP A 29 4.39 -30.94 -7.86
CA ASP A 29 4.32 -31.13 -9.31
C ASP A 29 3.58 -29.99 -10.03
N ALA A 30 3.06 -29.01 -9.29
CA ALA A 30 2.36 -27.87 -9.88
C ALA A 30 3.36 -26.97 -10.63
N THR A 31 2.90 -26.36 -11.72
CA THR A 31 3.73 -25.37 -12.43
C THR A 31 4.01 -24.17 -11.52
N PRO A 32 5.15 -23.47 -11.70
CA PRO A 32 5.47 -22.28 -10.90
C PRO A 32 4.37 -21.21 -10.91
N ALA A 33 3.67 -21.06 -12.04
CA ALA A 33 2.55 -20.12 -12.16
C ALA A 33 1.35 -20.53 -11.28
N MET A 34 1.06 -21.83 -11.19
CA MET A 34 0.00 -22.34 -10.32
C MET A 34 0.36 -22.21 -8.85
N GLN A 35 1.61 -22.51 -8.48
CA GLN A 35 2.12 -22.33 -7.12
C GLN A 35 2.05 -20.85 -6.71
N ALA A 36 2.52 -19.93 -7.57
CA ALA A 36 2.41 -18.49 -7.34
C ALA A 36 0.95 -18.03 -7.13
N ALA A 37 0.02 -18.54 -7.93
CA ALA A 37 -1.40 -18.23 -7.78
C ALA A 37 -1.99 -18.76 -6.46
N ALA A 38 -1.55 -19.94 -6.01
CA ALA A 38 -1.94 -20.52 -4.72
C ALA A 38 -1.38 -19.70 -3.55
N ILE A 39 -0.10 -19.31 -3.60
CA ILE A 39 0.55 -18.46 -2.59
C ILE A 39 -0.19 -17.13 -2.45
N VAL A 40 -0.43 -16.43 -3.57
CA VAL A 40 -1.13 -15.14 -3.57
C VAL A 40 -2.55 -15.27 -3.01
N ARG A 41 -3.24 -16.38 -3.32
CA ARG A 41 -4.57 -16.65 -2.79
C ARG A 41 -4.55 -16.91 -1.28
N GLY A 42 -3.61 -17.72 -0.80
CA GLY A 42 -3.42 -18.00 0.62
C GLY A 42 -3.13 -16.74 1.41
N LEU A 43 -2.14 -15.96 0.98
CA LEU A 43 -1.80 -14.68 1.63
C LEU A 43 -3.00 -13.72 1.68
N ARG A 44 -3.80 -13.63 0.60
CA ARG A 44 -5.03 -12.81 0.60
C ARG A 44 -6.09 -13.33 1.57
N ALA A 45 -6.23 -14.65 1.72
CA ALA A 45 -7.17 -15.24 2.68
C ALA A 45 -6.77 -14.92 4.13
N GLU A 46 -5.47 -14.80 4.39
CA GLU A 46 -4.89 -14.31 5.65
C GLU A 46 -4.95 -12.77 5.81
N GLY A 47 -5.61 -12.07 4.88
CA GLY A 47 -5.81 -10.62 4.94
C GLY A 47 -4.67 -9.76 4.36
N TRP A 48 -3.68 -10.37 3.69
CA TRP A 48 -2.59 -9.61 3.07
C TRP A 48 -3.05 -8.88 1.80
N HIS A 49 -2.74 -7.59 1.75
CA HIS A 49 -2.98 -6.76 0.58
C HIS A 49 -1.74 -6.74 -0.33
N LEU A 50 -1.73 -7.64 -1.31
CA LEU A 50 -0.71 -7.70 -2.35
C LEU A 50 -1.13 -6.79 -3.52
N ALA A 51 -0.55 -5.59 -3.59
CA ALA A 51 -0.81 -4.62 -4.65
C ALA A 51 0.42 -4.45 -5.55
N ALA A 52 0.19 -4.30 -6.87
CA ALA A 52 1.27 -4.01 -7.83
C ALA A 52 1.87 -2.60 -7.63
N SER A 53 1.17 -1.73 -6.90
CA SER A 53 1.60 -0.39 -6.50
C SER A 53 1.26 -0.20 -5.01
N PRO A 54 2.13 0.44 -4.22
CA PRO A 54 1.89 0.59 -2.78
C PRO A 54 0.59 1.37 -2.53
N VAL A 55 -0.13 1.02 -1.46
CA VAL A 55 -1.46 1.60 -1.15
C VAL A 55 -1.43 3.13 -1.04
N CYS A 56 -0.31 3.72 -0.62
CA CYS A 56 -0.11 5.18 -0.62
C CYS A 56 -0.17 5.81 -2.01
N ALA A 57 0.15 5.07 -3.09
CA ALA A 57 -0.05 5.52 -4.47
C ALA A 57 -1.52 5.45 -4.91
N LEU A 58 -2.34 4.62 -4.26
CA LEU A 58 -3.78 4.50 -4.54
C LEU A 58 -4.61 5.56 -3.79
N VAL A 59 -4.17 5.99 -2.60
CA VAL A 59 -4.86 7.02 -1.81
C VAL A 59 -4.77 8.41 -2.46
N SER A 60 -3.67 8.71 -3.16
CA SER A 60 -3.53 9.97 -3.91
C SER A 60 -4.47 10.11 -5.11
N ALA A 61 -5.07 9.01 -5.59
CA ALA A 61 -5.99 9.02 -6.74
C ALA A 61 -7.45 9.32 -6.33
N SER A 62 -7.79 9.31 -5.03
CA SER A 62 -9.13 9.64 -4.52
C SER A 62 -9.24 11.05 -3.93
N GLN A 63 -8.17 11.83 -3.96
CA GLN A 63 -8.21 13.25 -3.63
C GLN A 63 -8.23 14.05 -4.93
N ASP A 64 -9.38 14.05 -5.61
CA ASP A 64 -9.71 15.15 -6.52
C ASP A 64 -9.75 16.43 -5.67
N PRO A 65 -8.91 17.45 -5.91
CA PRO A 65 -9.04 18.73 -5.24
C PRO A 65 -10.15 19.52 -5.94
N GLU A 66 -11.38 19.00 -5.91
CA GLU A 66 -12.54 19.81 -6.23
C GLU A 66 -12.73 20.81 -5.08
N HIS A 67 -12.65 22.09 -5.44
CA HIS A 67 -13.14 23.24 -4.68
C HIS A 67 -12.20 23.97 -3.72
N THR A 68 -11.07 24.47 -4.23
CA THR A 68 -10.63 25.82 -3.84
C THR A 68 -11.63 26.83 -4.38
N ARG A 69 -12.73 27.04 -3.66
CA ARG A 69 -13.64 28.18 -3.91
C ARG A 69 -12.80 29.45 -3.76
N ASN A 70 -12.62 30.16 -4.87
CA ASN A 70 -12.02 31.49 -4.92
C ASN A 70 -12.62 32.38 -3.83
N HIS A 71 -11.91 32.59 -2.72
CA HIS A 71 -12.19 33.70 -1.83
C HIS A 71 -11.68 34.96 -2.53
N THR A 72 -12.52 35.48 -3.43
CA THR A 72 -12.38 36.83 -3.96
C THR A 72 -12.45 37.82 -2.80
N THR A 73 -11.40 38.61 -2.73
CA THR A 73 -11.06 39.68 -1.79
C THR A 73 -12.23 40.63 -1.50
N ALA A 74 -12.46 40.93 -0.22
CA ALA A 74 -13.04 42.21 0.19
C ALA A 74 -11.99 42.93 1.07
N PRO A 75 -11.51 44.13 0.69
CA PRO A 75 -10.57 44.89 1.51
C PRO A 75 -11.33 45.48 2.71
N THR A 76 -10.96 45.07 3.92
CA THR A 76 -11.45 45.71 5.16
C THR A 76 -10.67 47.02 5.37
N PRO A 77 -11.34 48.18 5.53
CA PRO A 77 -10.69 49.47 5.64
C PRO A 77 -9.89 49.63 6.94
N ALA A 78 -8.77 50.36 6.84
CA ALA A 78 -7.82 50.63 7.91
C ALA A 78 -8.47 51.33 9.12
N LEU A 79 -8.30 50.75 10.31
CA LEU A 79 -8.56 51.42 11.58
C LEU A 79 -7.48 52.48 11.82
N ARG A 80 -7.87 53.76 11.72
CA ARG A 80 -7.06 54.89 12.18
C ARG A 80 -7.18 55.03 13.70
N SER A 81 -6.05 55.30 14.35
CA SER A 81 -5.88 55.56 15.79
C SER A 81 -6.77 56.68 16.35
N ALA A 82 -6.97 56.63 17.67
CA ALA A 82 -7.20 57.77 18.54
C ALA A 82 -6.22 57.69 19.73
#